data_AF-A0A0G0Q2M8-F1
#
_entry.id   AF-A0A0G0Q2M8-F1
#
_cell.length_a   1.000
_cell.length_b   1.000
_cell.length_c   1.000
_cell.angle_alpha   90.00
_cell.angle_beta   90.00
_cell.angle_gamma   90.00
#
_symmetry.space_group_name_H-M   'P 1'
#
loop_
_entity.id
_entity.type
_entity.pdbx_description
1 polymer ?
#
loop_
_entity_poly.entity_id
_entity_poly.type
_entity_poly.pdbx_seq_one_letter_code
_entity_poly.pdbx_strand_id
1 'polypeptide(L)'
;MKAVLLNVIFGVGFGKLRGMKDKRLEQAVYKFIEPFLKMRVGNKTVRCPYWMNKLQDGKVKVRGRFNGKGTAQEIEKALNEAVGKYHSNLPLRKIAKKERIGIDCSGFVYQILEKIYQEKELGKKLDEVFSGGINRTNANTLTGSKFSQGVNKVSEINIGDLVRLMGGTHVLIVVKKTSKYITYAHSSDRRTKIKGVHLGKIVITDQNGDLSKQVWLEKSPEGDSFGKYFRPGKGDSIFRLKSF
;
A
#
# COMPACT_ATOMS: atom_id res chain seq x y z
N MET A 1 26.87 51.03 23.12
CA MET A 1 25.85 51.07 22.06
C MET A 1 25.83 49.73 21.34
N LYS A 2 24.61 49.16 21.18
CA LYS A 2 24.16 48.19 20.17
C LYS A 2 24.94 46.88 19.96
N ALA A 3 24.40 45.78 20.50
CA ALA A 3 24.22 44.51 19.79
C ALA A 3 23.34 43.55 20.60
N VAL A 4 22.04 43.84 20.71
CA VAL A 4 21.02 42.85 21.08
C VAL A 4 19.84 43.10 20.15
N LEU A 5 19.67 42.24 19.14
CA LEU A 5 18.41 41.89 18.48
C LEU A 5 18.75 41.12 17.20
N LEU A 6 18.69 39.78 17.24
CA LEU A 6 18.23 38.97 16.11
C LEU A 6 18.11 37.51 16.58
N ASN A 7 16.98 37.13 17.18
CA ASN A 7 16.67 35.71 17.39
C ASN A 7 15.21 35.44 17.77
N VAL A 8 14.21 35.94 17.02
CA VAL A 8 12.81 35.48 17.23
C VAL A 8 11.92 35.56 15.99
N ILE A 9 12.31 35.13 14.78
CA ILE A 9 11.31 34.95 13.69
C ILE A 9 11.70 33.83 12.69
N PHE A 10 11.79 32.56 13.07
CA PHE A 10 11.85 31.46 12.07
C PHE A 10 11.17 30.14 12.46
N GLY A 11 10.40 30.07 13.56
CA GLY A 11 9.78 28.82 14.02
C GLY A 11 8.41 28.47 13.41
N VAL A 12 7.66 29.45 12.89
CA VAL A 12 6.22 29.27 12.61
C VAL A 12 5.91 28.90 11.14
N GLY A 13 6.84 29.18 10.21
CA GLY A 13 6.62 28.96 8.76
C GLY A 13 6.82 27.53 8.27
N PHE A 14 7.81 26.80 8.81
CA PHE A 14 8.20 25.49 8.30
C PHE A 14 7.18 24.38 8.58
N GLY A 15 6.57 24.38 9.77
CA GLY A 15 5.55 23.39 10.14
C GLY A 15 4.30 23.47 9.27
N LYS A 16 3.86 24.69 8.93
CA LYS A 16 2.66 24.93 8.11
C LYS A 16 2.86 24.51 6.66
N LEU A 17 4.02 24.83 6.07
CA LEU A 17 4.39 24.41 4.71
C LEU A 17 4.50 22.88 4.58
N ARG A 18 5.10 22.21 5.57
CA ARG A 18 5.19 20.74 5.60
C ARG A 18 3.80 20.10 5.68
N GLY A 19 2.94 20.58 6.58
CA GLY A 19 1.57 20.08 6.72
C GLY A 19 0.71 20.25 5.46
N MET A 20 0.90 21.34 4.71
CA MET A 20 0.21 21.55 3.42
C MET A 20 0.68 20.58 2.34
N LYS A 21 2.00 20.32 2.24
CA LYS A 21 2.55 19.35 1.29
C LYS A 21 2.05 17.93 1.57
N ASP A 22 2.04 17.52 2.84
CA ASP A 22 1.55 16.20 3.24
C ASP A 22 0.05 16.03 2.93
N LYS A 23 -0.76 17.07 3.14
CA LYS A 23 -2.20 17.05 2.80
C LYS A 23 -2.45 16.94 1.30
N ARG A 24 -1.67 17.64 0.47
CA ARG A 24 -1.76 17.52 -1.00
C ARG A 24 -1.37 16.12 -1.46
N LEU A 25 -0.26 15.58 -0.94
CA LEU A 25 0.18 14.22 -1.24
C LEU A 25 -0.87 13.18 -0.82
N GLU A 26 -1.43 13.32 0.38
CA GLU A 26 -2.53 12.49 0.87
C GLU A 26 -3.69 12.49 -0.14
N GLN A 27 -4.19 13.67 -0.52
CA GLN A 27 -5.31 13.80 -1.46
C GLN A 27 -5.00 13.16 -2.82
N ALA A 28 -3.80 13.38 -3.36
CA ALA A 28 -3.38 12.78 -4.63
C ALA A 28 -3.33 11.25 -4.56
N VAL A 29 -2.80 10.69 -3.47
CA VAL A 29 -2.77 9.24 -3.23
C VAL A 29 -4.18 8.69 -3.07
N TYR A 30 -5.06 9.33 -2.30
CA TYR A 30 -6.45 8.89 -2.13
C TYR A 30 -7.22 8.90 -3.45
N LYS A 31 -7.06 9.95 -4.26
CA LYS A 31 -7.66 10.02 -5.60
C LYS A 31 -7.14 8.89 -6.51
N PHE A 32 -5.86 8.54 -6.40
CA PHE A 32 -5.26 7.46 -7.17
C PHE A 32 -5.76 6.06 -6.77
N ILE A 33 -5.94 5.80 -5.47
CA ILE A 33 -6.41 4.49 -5.00
C ILE A 33 -7.93 4.30 -5.15
N GLU A 34 -8.70 5.38 -5.26
CA GLU A 34 -10.17 5.32 -5.28
C GLU A 34 -10.72 4.39 -6.38
N PRO A 35 -10.23 4.42 -7.64
CA PRO A 35 -10.64 3.47 -8.66
C PRO A 35 -10.43 1.99 -8.28
N PHE A 36 -9.41 1.68 -7.46
CA PHE A 36 -9.24 0.31 -6.94
C PHE A 36 -10.21 -0.02 -5.81
N LEU A 37 -10.60 0.97 -5.01
CA LEU A 37 -11.55 0.79 -3.90
C LEU A 37 -13.01 0.69 -4.39
N LYS A 38 -13.32 1.31 -5.53
CA LYS A 38 -14.67 1.50 -6.06
C LYS A 38 -14.74 1.22 -7.58
N MET A 39 -14.34 0.01 -8.00
CA MET A 39 -14.47 -0.41 -9.39
C MET A 39 -15.93 -0.57 -9.80
N ARG A 40 -16.28 -0.11 -10.99
CA ARG A 40 -17.61 -0.28 -11.58
C ARG A 40 -17.63 -1.54 -12.46
N VAL A 41 -18.42 -2.53 -12.05
CA VAL A 41 -18.60 -3.78 -12.81
C VAL A 41 -20.09 -4.00 -13.05
N GLY A 42 -20.52 -3.79 -14.29
CA GLY A 42 -21.94 -3.64 -14.62
C GLY A 42 -22.58 -2.53 -13.80
N ASN A 43 -23.65 -2.85 -13.07
CA ASN A 43 -24.36 -1.93 -12.18
C ASN A 43 -23.86 -1.96 -10.72
N LYS A 44 -22.75 -2.66 -10.43
CA LYS A 44 -22.22 -2.83 -9.06
C LYS A 44 -20.94 -2.05 -8.86
N THR A 45 -20.76 -1.52 -7.65
CA THR A 45 -19.47 -1.01 -7.18
C THR A 45 -18.81 -2.06 -6.29
N VAL A 46 -17.58 -2.43 -6.62
CA VAL A 46 -16.83 -3.47 -5.92
C VAL A 46 -15.38 -3.03 -5.68
N ARG A 47 -14.71 -3.69 -4.73
CA ARG A 47 -13.26 -3.54 -4.55
C ARG A 47 -12.54 -4.34 -5.62
N CYS A 48 -11.39 -3.84 -6.06
CA CYS A 48 -10.47 -4.58 -6.92
C CYS A 48 -10.15 -5.93 -6.29
N PRO A 49 -10.38 -7.05 -7.00
CA PRO A 49 -10.10 -8.38 -6.47
C PRO A 49 -8.60 -8.58 -6.27
N TYR A 50 -8.27 -9.49 -5.36
CA TYR A 50 -6.90 -9.94 -5.17
C TYR A 50 -6.58 -11.08 -6.12
N TRP A 51 -5.45 -10.99 -6.80
CA TRP A 51 -4.86 -12.12 -7.51
C TRP A 51 -3.35 -12.06 -7.43
N MET A 52 -2.71 -13.20 -7.18
CA MET A 52 -1.27 -13.35 -7.19
C MET A 52 -0.91 -14.55 -8.06
N ASN A 53 0.15 -14.42 -8.86
CA ASN A 53 0.69 -15.54 -9.63
C ASN A 53 1.05 -16.70 -8.68
N LYS A 54 0.75 -17.92 -9.11
CA LYS A 54 1.12 -19.12 -8.33
C LYS A 54 2.48 -19.60 -8.79
N LEU A 55 3.40 -19.68 -7.85
CA LEU A 55 4.74 -20.20 -8.05
C LEU A 55 4.79 -21.66 -7.62
N GLN A 56 5.59 -22.46 -8.33
CA GLN A 56 6.03 -23.79 -7.92
C GLN A 56 7.52 -23.88 -8.28
N ASP A 57 8.36 -24.23 -7.31
CA ASP A 57 9.82 -24.31 -7.47
C ASP A 57 10.44 -23.03 -8.07
N GLY A 58 9.97 -21.87 -7.59
CA GLY A 58 10.40 -20.55 -8.06
C GLY A 58 9.90 -20.14 -9.45
N LYS A 59 9.17 -21.00 -10.17
CA LYS A 59 8.66 -20.73 -11.52
C LYS A 59 7.16 -20.42 -11.50
N VAL A 60 6.71 -19.50 -12.35
CA VAL A 60 5.29 -19.17 -12.50
C VAL A 60 4.56 -20.33 -13.18
N LYS A 61 3.68 -21.01 -12.44
CA LYS A 61 2.80 -22.07 -12.97
C LYS A 61 1.45 -21.54 -13.41
N VAL A 62 0.90 -20.59 -12.65
CA VAL A 62 -0.39 -19.98 -12.98
C VAL A 62 -0.21 -18.47 -12.98
N ARG A 63 -0.33 -17.90 -14.17
CA ARG A 63 -0.27 -16.46 -14.40
C ARG A 63 -1.68 -15.86 -14.38
N GLY A 64 -1.83 -14.74 -13.68
CA GLY A 64 -3.03 -13.91 -13.74
C GLY A 64 -3.00 -12.94 -14.90
N ARG A 65 -4.16 -12.33 -15.21
CA ARG A 65 -4.17 -11.16 -16.10
C ARG A 65 -3.21 -10.10 -15.54
N PHE A 66 -2.44 -9.49 -16.43
CA PHE A 66 -1.45 -8.46 -16.10
C PHE A 66 -0.43 -8.89 -15.05
N ASN A 67 -0.16 -10.20 -14.90
CA ASN A 67 0.70 -10.78 -13.86
C ASN A 67 0.29 -10.44 -12.42
N GLY A 68 -0.97 -10.04 -12.18
CA GLY A 68 -1.41 -9.52 -10.88
C GLY A 68 -0.89 -8.11 -10.58
N LYS A 69 -0.52 -7.34 -11.61
CA LYS A 69 0.11 -6.01 -11.52
C LYS A 69 -0.63 -4.91 -12.29
N GLY A 70 -1.78 -5.23 -12.90
CA GLY A 70 -2.52 -4.31 -13.77
C GLY A 70 -3.05 -3.07 -13.05
N THR A 71 -3.26 -1.99 -13.81
CA THR A 71 -3.89 -0.75 -13.35
C THR A 71 -5.36 -0.96 -13.02
N ALA A 72 -5.97 0.00 -12.31
CA ALA A 72 -7.40 -0.07 -11.98
C ALA A 72 -8.27 -0.17 -13.24
N GLN A 73 -7.96 0.63 -14.27
CA GLN A 73 -8.72 0.63 -15.51
C GLN A 73 -8.62 -0.70 -16.27
N GLU A 74 -7.41 -1.28 -16.37
CA GLU A 74 -7.21 -2.58 -17.00
C GLU A 74 -7.97 -3.70 -16.29
N ILE A 75 -7.93 -3.70 -14.96
CA ILE A 75 -8.62 -4.70 -14.14
C ILE A 75 -10.13 -4.52 -14.22
N GLU A 76 -10.63 -3.29 -14.15
CA GLU A 76 -12.06 -2.98 -14.28
C GLU A 76 -12.60 -3.42 -15.66
N LYS A 77 -11.89 -3.08 -16.74
CA LYS A 77 -12.24 -3.53 -18.10
C LYS A 77 -12.29 -5.05 -18.17
N ALA A 78 -11.25 -5.73 -17.67
CA ALA A 78 -11.19 -7.17 -17.65
C ALA A 78 -12.34 -7.83 -16.87
N LEU A 79 -12.75 -7.24 -15.74
CA LEU A 79 -13.88 -7.74 -14.96
C LEU A 79 -15.21 -7.56 -15.69
N ASN A 80 -15.43 -6.44 -16.38
CA ASN A 80 -16.64 -6.22 -17.16
C ASN A 80 -16.74 -7.21 -18.33
N GLU A 81 -15.66 -7.42 -19.07
CA GLU A 81 -15.59 -8.46 -20.13
C GLU A 81 -15.93 -9.86 -19.57
N ALA A 82 -15.33 -10.20 -18.43
CA ALA A 82 -15.58 -11.48 -17.77
C ALA A 82 -17.04 -11.63 -17.35
N VAL A 83 -17.65 -10.62 -16.72
CA VAL A 83 -19.05 -10.66 -16.31
C VAL A 83 -19.99 -10.82 -17.51
N GLY A 84 -19.72 -10.13 -18.62
CA GLY A 84 -20.48 -10.28 -19.87
C GLY A 84 -20.47 -11.72 -20.38
N LYS A 85 -19.31 -12.38 -20.36
CA LYS A 85 -19.13 -13.77 -20.80
C LYS A 85 -19.94 -14.79 -19.98
N TYR A 86 -20.18 -14.53 -18.69
CA TYR A 86 -20.83 -15.50 -17.79
C TYR A 86 -22.34 -15.30 -17.62
N HIS A 87 -22.97 -14.31 -18.29
CA HIS A 87 -24.43 -14.05 -18.32
C HIS A 87 -25.13 -14.33 -16.95
N SER A 88 -24.75 -13.55 -15.93
CA SER A 88 -24.39 -14.00 -14.58
C SER A 88 -25.48 -14.53 -13.62
N ASN A 89 -25.31 -15.79 -13.17
CA ASN A 89 -25.71 -16.25 -11.82
C ASN A 89 -24.53 -16.41 -10.84
N LEU A 90 -23.28 -16.32 -11.31
CA LEU A 90 -22.11 -16.53 -10.45
C LEU A 90 -21.73 -15.27 -9.65
N PRO A 91 -21.36 -15.41 -8.35
CA PRO A 91 -20.79 -14.31 -7.59
C PRO A 91 -19.52 -13.75 -8.25
N LEU A 92 -19.40 -12.42 -8.33
CA LEU A 92 -18.28 -11.73 -9.01
C LEU A 92 -16.91 -12.22 -8.55
N ARG A 93 -16.73 -12.50 -7.26
CA ARG A 93 -15.46 -13.02 -6.73
C ARG A 93 -15.10 -14.39 -7.30
N LYS A 94 -16.09 -15.24 -7.60
CA LYS A 94 -15.85 -16.52 -8.29
C LYS A 94 -15.44 -16.28 -9.75
N ILE A 95 -16.07 -15.33 -10.44
CA ILE A 95 -15.70 -14.92 -11.80
C ILE A 95 -14.26 -14.41 -11.83
N ALA A 96 -13.91 -13.44 -10.99
CA ALA A 96 -12.56 -12.87 -10.91
C ALA A 96 -11.49 -13.95 -10.63
N LYS A 97 -11.79 -14.90 -9.74
CA LYS A 97 -10.88 -16.03 -9.45
C LYS A 97 -10.74 -16.99 -10.63
N LYS A 98 -11.82 -17.29 -11.35
CA LYS A 98 -11.82 -18.18 -12.52
C LYS A 98 -11.05 -17.57 -13.69
N GLU A 99 -11.25 -16.28 -13.92
CA GLU A 99 -10.57 -15.49 -14.95
C GLU A 99 -9.20 -14.96 -14.52
N ARG A 100 -8.80 -15.22 -13.27
CA ARG A 100 -7.49 -14.85 -12.72
C ARG A 100 -7.23 -13.34 -12.78
N ILE A 101 -8.26 -12.57 -12.49
CA ILE A 101 -8.27 -11.11 -12.53
C ILE A 101 -8.10 -10.57 -11.11
N GLY A 102 -7.18 -9.64 -10.94
CA GLY A 102 -6.94 -8.94 -9.70
C GLY A 102 -5.52 -8.41 -9.59
N ILE A 103 -5.19 -7.88 -8.41
CA ILE A 103 -3.89 -7.30 -8.10
C ILE A 103 -3.31 -7.89 -6.82
N ASP A 104 -2.02 -8.21 -6.82
CA ASP A 104 -1.33 -8.67 -5.61
C ASP A 104 -0.90 -7.49 -4.72
N CYS A 105 -0.51 -7.79 -3.48
CA CYS A 105 -0.13 -6.77 -2.49
C CYS A 105 1.02 -5.86 -2.97
N SER A 106 2.07 -6.45 -3.55
CA SER A 106 3.25 -5.72 -4.01
C SER A 106 3.01 -4.94 -5.28
N GLY A 107 2.19 -5.44 -6.21
CA GLY A 107 1.80 -4.72 -7.42
C GLY A 107 0.96 -3.50 -7.10
N PHE A 108 0.05 -3.64 -6.15
CA PHE A 108 -0.75 -2.51 -5.68
C PHE A 108 0.11 -1.46 -4.96
N VAL A 109 1.00 -1.89 -4.06
CA VAL A 109 1.94 -0.99 -3.38
C VAL A 109 2.87 -0.29 -4.38
N TYR A 110 3.38 -1.00 -5.39
CA TYR A 110 4.24 -0.43 -6.42
C TYR A 110 3.55 0.72 -7.17
N GLN A 111 2.30 0.52 -7.58
CA GLN A 111 1.54 1.55 -8.26
C GLN A 111 1.30 2.79 -7.41
N ILE A 112 1.09 2.63 -6.10
CA ILE A 112 0.96 3.77 -5.18
C ILE A 112 2.32 4.47 -5.03
N LEU A 113 3.42 3.72 -4.92
CA LEU A 113 4.76 4.31 -4.87
C LEU A 113 5.08 5.11 -6.13
N GLU A 114 4.76 4.59 -7.31
CA GLU A 114 4.92 5.30 -8.59
C GLU A 114 4.16 6.63 -8.55
N LYS A 115 2.93 6.62 -8.05
CA LYS A 115 2.15 7.85 -7.87
C LYS A 115 2.81 8.83 -6.90
N ILE A 116 3.35 8.34 -5.79
CA ILE A 116 4.06 9.18 -4.80
C ILE A 116 5.33 9.80 -5.42
N TYR A 117 6.07 9.05 -6.24
CA TYR A 117 7.23 9.56 -6.96
C TYR A 117 6.87 10.73 -7.88
N GLN A 118 5.78 10.58 -8.62
CA GLN A 118 5.27 11.63 -9.51
C GLN A 118 4.88 12.88 -8.71
N GLU A 119 4.16 12.74 -7.60
CA GLU A 119 3.71 13.88 -6.77
C GLU A 119 4.85 14.55 -5.99
N LYS A 120 5.93 13.82 -5.69
CA LYS A 120 7.13 14.35 -5.03
C LYS A 120 8.16 14.90 -6.03
N GLU A 121 7.92 14.77 -7.33
CA GLU A 121 8.82 15.24 -8.40
C GLU A 121 10.28 14.74 -8.23
N LEU A 122 10.46 13.47 -7.84
CA LEU A 122 11.78 12.91 -7.47
C LEU A 122 12.77 12.75 -8.63
N GLY A 123 12.47 13.28 -9.82
CA GLY A 123 13.35 13.30 -11.01
C GLY A 123 13.69 11.93 -11.62
N LYS A 124 13.34 10.83 -10.95
CA LYS A 124 13.57 9.44 -11.38
C LYS A 124 12.24 8.70 -11.44
N LYS A 125 12.09 7.80 -12.40
CA LYS A 125 10.98 6.83 -12.42
C LYS A 125 11.23 5.72 -11.40
N LEU A 126 10.17 5.12 -10.84
CA LEU A 126 10.36 4.03 -9.88
C LEU A 126 11.07 2.83 -10.51
N ASP A 127 10.86 2.61 -11.82
CA ASP A 127 11.53 1.58 -12.60
C ASP A 127 13.06 1.75 -12.66
N GLU A 128 13.58 2.97 -12.49
CA GLU A 128 15.02 3.23 -12.38
C GLU A 128 15.57 2.82 -11.01
N VAL A 129 14.74 2.91 -9.96
CA VAL A 129 15.08 2.42 -8.62
C VAL A 129 14.99 0.90 -8.56
N PHE A 130 13.92 0.33 -9.13
CA PHE A 130 13.69 -1.11 -9.18
C PHE A 130 13.92 -1.63 -10.59
N SER A 131 15.19 -1.91 -10.92
CA SER A 131 15.59 -2.44 -12.22
C SER A 131 14.75 -3.66 -12.64
N GLY A 132 13.91 -3.49 -13.68
CA GLY A 132 12.94 -4.49 -14.14
C GLY A 132 11.48 -4.21 -13.78
N GLY A 133 11.23 -3.07 -13.13
CA GLY A 133 9.91 -2.50 -12.89
C GLY A 133 8.98 -3.34 -12.03
N ILE A 134 7.69 -3.08 -12.16
CA ILE A 134 6.62 -3.71 -11.36
C ILE A 134 6.62 -5.24 -11.44
N ASN A 135 7.02 -5.83 -12.56
CA ASN A 135 6.96 -7.29 -12.78
C ASN A 135 8.12 -8.05 -12.11
N ARG A 136 9.23 -7.38 -11.78
CA ARG A 136 10.37 -7.97 -11.03
C ARG A 136 10.40 -7.55 -9.57
N THR A 137 9.36 -6.84 -9.12
CA THR A 137 9.28 -6.28 -7.78
C THR A 137 8.23 -7.01 -6.95
N ASN A 138 8.63 -7.49 -5.78
CA ASN A 138 7.77 -8.17 -4.81
C ASN A 138 7.93 -7.53 -3.41
N ALA A 139 7.19 -8.02 -2.43
CA ALA A 139 7.21 -7.49 -1.05
C ALA A 139 8.62 -7.51 -0.42
N ASN A 140 9.42 -8.56 -0.64
CA ASN A 140 10.81 -8.63 -0.17
C ASN A 140 11.70 -7.62 -0.89
N THR A 141 11.58 -7.46 -2.20
CA THR A 141 12.34 -6.47 -2.95
C THR A 141 12.05 -5.06 -2.43
N LEU A 142 10.77 -4.71 -2.28
CA LEU A 142 10.33 -3.39 -1.80
C LEU A 142 10.85 -3.07 -0.39
N THR A 143 10.97 -4.07 0.48
CA THR A 143 11.37 -3.90 1.89
C THR A 143 12.80 -4.38 2.16
N GLY A 144 13.57 -4.66 1.10
CA GLY A 144 14.94 -5.14 1.20
C GLY A 144 15.92 -4.00 1.49
N SER A 145 16.97 -4.29 2.25
CA SER A 145 18.00 -3.32 2.66
C SER A 145 18.72 -2.64 1.49
N LYS A 146 18.70 -3.24 0.29
CA LYS A 146 19.20 -2.60 -0.93
C LYS A 146 18.44 -1.31 -1.26
N PHE A 147 17.12 -1.33 -1.15
CA PHE A 147 16.25 -0.23 -1.60
C PHE A 147 15.64 0.57 -0.44
N SER A 148 15.59 -0.02 0.75
CA SER A 148 14.87 0.52 1.89
C SER A 148 15.73 0.58 3.15
N GLN A 149 15.35 1.48 4.05
CA GLN A 149 15.89 1.61 5.40
C GLN A 149 14.76 1.45 6.44
N GLY A 150 15.09 0.96 7.63
CA GLY A 150 14.11 0.78 8.70
C GLY A 150 13.61 2.12 9.27
N VAL A 151 12.35 2.13 9.70
CA VAL A 151 11.75 3.22 10.50
C VAL A 151 11.32 2.61 11.83
N ASN A 152 11.94 3.03 12.92
CA ASN A 152 11.81 2.34 14.21
C ASN A 152 10.74 2.93 15.12
N LYS A 153 10.31 4.18 14.86
CA LYS A 153 9.33 4.88 15.69
C LYS A 153 8.11 5.30 14.88
N VAL A 154 6.94 5.19 15.50
CA VAL A 154 5.68 5.62 14.88
C VAL A 154 5.66 7.13 14.57
N SER A 155 6.27 7.94 15.43
CA SER A 155 6.43 9.37 15.20
C SER A 155 7.18 9.70 13.91
N GLU A 156 8.09 8.83 13.47
CA GLU A 156 8.90 9.01 12.25
C GLU A 156 8.19 8.56 10.97
N ILE A 157 7.05 7.85 11.09
CA ILE A 157 6.31 7.34 9.93
C ILE A 157 5.75 8.47 9.08
N ASN A 158 5.90 8.34 7.76
CA ASN A 158 5.41 9.23 6.73
C ASN A 158 4.56 8.49 5.68
N ILE A 159 3.82 9.27 4.87
CA ILE A 159 3.14 8.73 3.68
C ILE A 159 4.19 8.13 2.73
N GLY A 160 3.90 6.92 2.24
CA GLY A 160 4.80 6.15 1.39
C GLY A 160 5.66 5.13 2.12
N ASP A 161 5.74 5.18 3.45
CA ASP A 161 6.42 4.12 4.20
C ASP A 161 5.69 2.78 4.04
N LEU A 162 6.47 1.72 3.99
CA LEU A 162 6.04 0.36 3.74
C LEU A 162 5.98 -0.42 5.05
N VAL A 163 4.92 -1.18 5.28
CA VAL A 163 4.85 -2.11 6.41
C VAL A 163 5.03 -3.52 5.88
N ARG A 164 6.13 -4.17 6.28
CA ARG A 164 6.42 -5.57 5.95
C ARG A 164 5.67 -6.48 6.91
N LEU A 165 5.03 -7.51 6.37
CA LEU A 165 4.30 -8.50 7.16
C LEU A 165 4.68 -9.94 6.77
N MET A 166 4.56 -10.84 7.75
CA MET A 166 4.76 -12.28 7.61
C MET A 166 6.10 -12.64 6.94
N GLY A 167 7.19 -12.05 7.42
CA GLY A 167 8.54 -12.30 6.91
C GLY A 167 8.75 -11.78 5.48
N GLY A 168 7.92 -10.82 5.03
CA GLY A 168 8.01 -10.23 3.69
C GLY A 168 7.26 -10.97 2.59
N THR A 169 6.29 -11.80 2.97
CA THR A 169 5.33 -12.38 2.02
C THR A 169 4.14 -11.46 1.73
N HIS A 170 4.06 -10.32 2.42
CA HIS A 170 3.02 -9.32 2.24
C HIS A 170 3.53 -7.92 2.62
N VAL A 171 2.97 -6.90 1.98
CA VAL A 171 3.37 -5.51 2.18
C VAL A 171 2.15 -4.59 2.17
N LEU A 172 2.20 -3.57 3.02
CA LEU A 172 1.23 -2.47 3.09
C LEU A 172 1.96 -1.16 2.79
N ILE A 173 1.22 -0.12 2.42
CA ILE A 173 1.77 1.24 2.28
C ILE A 173 0.97 2.24 3.11
N VAL A 174 1.66 3.12 3.82
CA VAL A 174 1.06 4.22 4.59
C VAL A 174 0.55 5.28 3.63
N VAL A 175 -0.74 5.59 3.70
CA VAL A 175 -1.39 6.59 2.84
C VAL A 175 -1.87 7.82 3.61
N LYS A 176 -1.87 7.75 4.95
CA LYS A 176 -2.16 8.88 5.85
C LYS A 176 -1.61 8.64 7.24
N LYS A 177 -1.10 9.69 7.87
CA LYS A 177 -0.63 9.68 9.27
C LYS A 177 -1.14 10.93 9.99
N THR A 178 -1.76 10.73 11.14
CA THR A 178 -2.16 11.78 12.10
C THR A 178 -1.50 11.51 13.45
N SER A 179 -1.73 12.35 14.46
CA SER A 179 -1.28 12.07 15.83
C SER A 179 -1.95 10.84 16.45
N LYS A 180 -3.13 10.44 15.97
CA LYS A 180 -3.92 9.35 16.54
C LYS A 180 -3.94 8.07 15.71
N TYR A 181 -3.75 8.20 14.39
CA TYR A 181 -3.94 7.09 13.47
C TYR A 181 -2.89 7.05 12.36
N ILE A 182 -2.50 5.83 11.99
CA ILE A 182 -1.90 5.50 10.70
C ILE A 182 -2.98 4.83 9.86
N THR A 183 -3.19 5.30 8.64
CA THR A 183 -4.03 4.62 7.64
C THR A 183 -3.13 4.04 6.56
N TYR A 184 -3.33 2.77 6.24
CA TYR A 184 -2.56 2.06 5.22
C TYR A 184 -3.48 1.46 4.16
N ALA A 185 -2.92 1.23 2.97
CA ALA A 185 -3.58 0.55 1.86
C ALA A 185 -2.86 -0.75 1.53
N HIS A 186 -3.61 -1.78 1.14
CA HIS A 186 -3.06 -3.02 0.59
C HIS A 186 -4.13 -3.84 -0.15
N SER A 187 -3.72 -4.94 -0.78
CA SER A 187 -4.59 -5.94 -1.41
C SER A 187 -4.42 -7.30 -0.73
N SER A 188 -5.49 -7.95 -0.29
CA SER A 188 -5.45 -9.26 0.40
C SER A 188 -6.71 -10.09 0.11
N ASP A 189 -6.61 -11.42 0.08
CA ASP A 189 -7.76 -12.32 -0.12
C ASP A 189 -8.16 -13.11 1.13
N ARG A 190 -7.19 -13.76 1.79
CA ARG A 190 -7.43 -14.75 2.85
C ARG A 190 -6.98 -14.30 4.23
N ARG A 191 -6.37 -13.12 4.35
CA ARG A 191 -5.71 -12.68 5.59
C ARG A 191 -6.51 -11.64 6.36
N THR A 192 -7.54 -11.10 5.72
CA THR A 192 -8.35 -9.97 6.20
C THR A 192 -9.83 -10.29 5.98
N LYS A 193 -10.69 -9.78 6.86
CA LYS A 193 -12.15 -9.90 6.71
C LYS A 193 -12.63 -9.21 5.43
N ILE A 194 -12.09 -8.02 5.16
CA ILE A 194 -12.27 -7.32 3.89
C ILE A 194 -11.33 -7.93 2.85
N LYS A 195 -11.81 -8.16 1.63
CA LYS A 195 -11.05 -8.84 0.57
C LYS A 195 -10.84 -7.91 -0.62
N GLY A 196 -9.78 -8.17 -1.39
CA GLY A 196 -9.33 -7.31 -2.48
C GLY A 196 -8.52 -6.13 -1.97
N VAL A 197 -8.54 -5.01 -2.71
CA VAL A 197 -7.93 -3.74 -2.30
C VAL A 197 -8.79 -3.04 -1.24
N HIS A 198 -8.17 -2.62 -0.14
CA HIS A 198 -8.85 -1.89 0.94
C HIS A 198 -7.87 -1.07 1.78
N LEU A 199 -8.46 -0.30 2.69
CA LEU A 199 -7.76 0.50 3.70
C LEU A 199 -7.91 -0.15 5.08
N GLY A 200 -6.82 -0.13 5.84
CA GLY A 200 -6.80 -0.47 7.26
C GLY A 200 -6.32 0.70 8.11
N LYS A 201 -6.51 0.60 9.42
CA LYS A 201 -6.09 1.63 10.38
C LYS A 201 -5.38 1.02 11.58
N ILE A 202 -4.39 1.75 12.08
CA ILE A 202 -3.67 1.48 13.33
C ILE A 202 -3.87 2.70 14.24
N VAL A 203 -4.28 2.46 15.48
CA VAL A 203 -4.34 3.47 16.53
C VAL A 203 -2.95 3.61 17.14
N ILE A 204 -2.45 4.84 17.19
CA ILE A 204 -1.17 5.16 17.79
C ILE A 204 -1.38 5.32 19.30
N THR A 205 -0.78 4.42 20.07
CA THR A 205 -0.81 4.44 21.55
C THR A 205 0.53 4.84 22.16
N ASP A 206 1.62 4.77 21.37
CA ASP A 206 2.99 5.12 21.79
C ASP A 206 3.74 5.71 20.60
N GLN A 207 3.94 7.03 20.60
CA GLN A 207 4.63 7.75 19.52
C GLN A 207 6.11 7.36 19.37
N ASN A 208 6.73 6.89 20.45
CA ASN A 208 8.14 6.48 20.47
C ASN A 208 8.31 4.97 20.29
N GLY A 209 7.21 4.24 20.24
CA GLY A 209 7.16 2.81 20.00
C GLY A 209 7.21 2.43 18.52
N ASP A 210 7.42 1.14 18.28
CA ASP A 210 7.23 0.51 16.97
C ASP A 210 5.76 0.09 16.77
N LEU A 211 5.44 -0.54 15.63
CA LEU A 211 4.07 -1.01 15.34
C LEU A 211 3.57 -2.16 16.23
N SER A 212 4.45 -2.88 16.92
CA SER A 212 4.05 -4.00 17.80
C SER A 212 3.33 -3.49 19.04
N LYS A 213 3.60 -2.25 19.45
CA LYS A 213 2.97 -1.57 20.58
C LYS A 213 1.64 -0.91 20.25
N GLN A 214 1.17 -0.99 19.01
CA GLN A 214 0.03 -0.22 18.50
C GLN A 214 -1.20 -1.10 18.29
N VAL A 215 -2.38 -0.48 18.25
CA VAL A 215 -3.65 -1.23 18.12
C VAL A 215 -4.11 -1.25 16.67
N TRP A 216 -4.12 -2.43 16.07
CA TRP A 216 -4.61 -2.63 14.71
C TRP A 216 -6.13 -2.80 14.71
N LEU A 217 -6.83 -1.95 13.95
CA LEU A 217 -8.30 -1.98 13.87
C LEU A 217 -8.81 -2.96 12.82
N GLU A 218 -7.99 -3.27 11.83
CA GLU A 218 -8.32 -4.26 10.82
C GLU A 218 -8.43 -5.66 11.43
N LYS A 219 -9.37 -6.46 10.91
CA LYS A 219 -9.66 -7.80 11.40
C LYS A 219 -9.25 -8.88 10.42
N SER A 220 -8.74 -10.00 10.93
CA SER A 220 -8.60 -11.24 10.16
C SER A 220 -9.98 -11.83 9.82
N PRO A 221 -10.06 -12.87 8.98
CA PRO A 221 -11.33 -13.53 8.68
C PRO A 221 -12.02 -14.10 9.93
N GLU A 222 -11.23 -14.51 10.93
CA GLU A 222 -11.70 -15.05 12.21
C GLU A 222 -12.16 -13.97 13.20
N GLY A 223 -11.91 -12.69 12.90
CA GLY A 223 -12.29 -11.55 13.77
C GLY A 223 -11.17 -11.03 14.68
N ASP A 224 -10.01 -11.70 14.72
CA ASP A 224 -8.85 -11.25 15.47
C ASP A 224 -8.25 -9.97 14.90
N SER A 225 -7.43 -9.28 15.69
CA SER A 225 -6.58 -8.19 15.20
C SER A 225 -5.67 -8.66 14.06
N PHE A 226 -5.66 -7.93 12.95
CA PHE A 226 -4.75 -8.17 11.82
C PHE A 226 -3.27 -7.99 12.21
N GLY A 227 -3.01 -7.24 13.28
CA GLY A 227 -1.67 -7.09 13.87
C GLY A 227 -1.01 -8.42 14.26
N LYS A 228 -1.77 -9.53 14.42
CA LYS A 228 -1.21 -10.88 14.67
C LYS A 228 -0.24 -11.37 13.59
N TYR A 229 -0.29 -10.77 12.39
CA TYR A 229 0.60 -11.07 11.28
C TYR A 229 1.88 -10.23 11.28
N PHE A 230 1.98 -9.19 12.12
CA PHE A 230 3.19 -8.40 12.31
C PHE A 230 4.11 -9.10 13.31
N ARG A 231 5.21 -9.65 12.83
CA ARG A 231 6.14 -10.49 13.61
C ARG A 231 7.56 -9.92 13.52
N PRO A 232 7.95 -8.98 14.40
CA PRO A 232 9.29 -8.39 14.39
C PRO A 232 10.44 -9.40 14.38
N GLY A 233 10.30 -10.50 15.14
CA GLY A 233 11.28 -11.60 15.13
C GLY A 233 11.43 -12.33 13.78
N LYS A 234 10.59 -12.06 12.79
CA LYS A 234 10.73 -12.54 11.39
C LYS A 234 11.17 -11.44 10.41
N GLY A 235 11.61 -10.30 10.93
CA GLY A 235 12.03 -9.14 10.13
C GLY A 235 10.89 -8.24 9.67
N ASP A 236 9.68 -8.41 10.22
CA ASP A 236 8.59 -7.46 9.98
C ASP A 236 8.90 -6.13 10.66
N SER A 237 8.81 -5.04 9.91
CA SER A 237 9.07 -3.69 10.40
C SER A 237 8.47 -2.69 9.42
N ILE A 238 8.70 -1.41 9.68
CA ILE A 238 8.43 -0.33 8.75
C ILE A 238 9.70 -0.03 7.95
N PHE A 239 9.52 0.22 6.66
CA PHE A 239 10.59 0.46 5.72
C PHE A 239 10.29 1.72 4.91
N ARG A 240 11.28 2.61 4.79
CA ARG A 240 11.25 3.77 3.91
C ARG A 240 12.18 3.53 2.73
N LEU A 241 11.74 3.85 1.51
CA LEU A 241 12.63 3.84 0.35
C LEU A 241 13.77 4.85 0.57
N LYS A 242 15.01 4.43 0.30
CA LYS A 242 16.20 5.30 0.46
C LYS A 242 16.21 6.50 -0.50
N SER A 243 15.41 6.44 -1.55
CA SER A 243 15.22 7.47 -2.57
C SER A 243 14.12 8.49 -2.24
N PHE A 244 13.50 8.41 -1.06
CA PHE A 244 12.52 9.38 -0.56
C PHE A 244 13.11 10.52 0.25
#